data_AF-A0A952Z4F9-F1
#
_entry.id   AF-A0A952Z4F9-F1
#
_cell.length_a   1.000
_cell.length_b   1.000
_cell.length_c   1.000
_cell.angle_alpha   90.00
_cell.angle_beta   90.00
_cell.angle_gamma   90.00
#
_symmetry.space_group_name_H-M   'P 1'
#
loop_
_entity.id
_entity.type
_entity.pdbx_description
1 polymer ?
#
loop_
_entity_poly.entity_id
_entity_poly.type
_entity_poly.pdbx_seq_one_letter_code
_entity_poly.pdbx_strand_id
1 'polypeptide(L)'
;MYALTMSKLDEVKEILNTLRVVMSLSFGMLVIVVSGIINRFDQERVDMVFWLGFLFAVFVLVVIFLLILKISQKTKEIKEL
;
A
#
# COMPACT_ATOMS: atom_id res chain seq x y z
N MET A 1 34.78 4.98 -4.76
CA MET A 1 33.71 5.38 -5.70
C MET A 1 32.67 4.27 -5.90
N TYR A 2 33.04 3.02 -6.21
CA TYR A 2 32.12 1.88 -6.33
C TYR A 2 31.30 1.51 -5.06
N ALA A 3 31.86 1.74 -3.87
CA ALA A 3 31.14 1.46 -2.61
C ALA A 3 29.91 2.37 -2.39
N LEU A 4 29.96 3.61 -2.90
CA LEU A 4 28.86 4.56 -2.80
C LEU A 4 27.69 4.17 -3.70
N THR A 5 27.99 3.60 -4.87
CA THR A 5 27.01 3.08 -5.84
C THR A 5 26.36 1.79 -5.35
N MET A 6 27.13 0.88 -4.75
CA MET A 6 26.60 -0.36 -4.14
C MET A 6 25.68 -0.05 -2.96
N SER A 7 26.08 0.87 -2.08
CA SER A 7 25.30 1.28 -0.91
C SER A 7 23.93 1.87 -1.27
N LYS A 8 23.85 2.74 -2.29
CA LYS A 8 22.57 3.28 -2.77
C LYS A 8 21.67 2.21 -3.38
N LEU A 9 22.25 1.23 -4.06
CA LEU A 9 21.52 0.16 -4.73
C LEU A 9 20.96 -0.86 -3.72
N ASP A 10 21.67 -1.13 -2.63
CA ASP A 10 21.16 -1.91 -1.50
C ASP A 10 20.03 -1.20 -0.76
N GLU A 11 20.13 0.13 -0.57
CA GLU A 11 19.06 0.93 0.06
C GLU A 11 17.75 0.87 -0.75
N VAL A 12 17.83 0.92 -2.09
CA VAL A 12 16.66 0.73 -2.96
C VAL A 12 16.09 -0.66 -2.86
N LYS A 13 16.94 -1.70 -2.87
CA LYS A 13 16.48 -3.08 -2.75
C LYS A 13 15.75 -3.31 -1.43
N GLU A 14 16.21 -2.71 -0.34
CA GLU A 14 15.56 -2.79 0.97
C GLU A 14 14.21 -2.06 0.98
N ILE A 15 14.14 -0.87 0.39
CA ILE A 15 12.87 -0.13 0.21
C ILE A 15 11.90 -0.92 -0.67
N LEU A 16 12.37 -1.51 -1.77
CA LEU A 16 11.54 -2.27 -2.71
C LEU A 16 11.01 -3.56 -2.06
N ASN A 17 11.83 -4.23 -1.25
CA ASN A 17 11.44 -5.43 -0.50
C ASN A 17 10.39 -5.08 0.57
N THR A 18 10.65 -4.03 1.35
CA THR A 18 9.69 -3.52 2.34
C THR A 18 8.38 -3.09 1.68
N LEU A 19 8.45 -2.43 0.51
CA LEU A 19 7.28 -2.05 -0.26
C LEU A 19 6.48 -3.25 -0.72
N ARG A 20 7.14 -4.30 -1.23
CA ARG A 20 6.45 -5.52 -1.65
C ARG A 20 5.69 -6.14 -0.49
N VAL A 21 6.31 -6.20 0.68
CA VAL A 21 5.66 -6.69 1.90
C VAL A 21 4.46 -5.81 2.27
N VAL A 22 4.64 -4.50 2.36
CA VAL A 22 3.55 -3.57 2.70
C VAL A 22 2.41 -3.64 1.69
N MET A 23 2.69 -3.69 0.38
CA MET A 23 1.67 -3.85 -0.66
C MET A 23 0.89 -5.15 -0.49
N SER A 24 1.56 -6.29 -0.28
CA SER A 24 0.87 -7.56 -0.05
C SER A 24 -0.01 -7.54 1.20
N LEU A 25 0.45 -6.89 2.27
CA LEU A 25 -0.26 -6.77 3.53
C LEU A 25 -1.49 -5.85 3.39
N SER A 26 -1.34 -4.73 2.67
CA SER A 26 -2.43 -3.82 2.38
C SER A 26 -3.48 -4.42 1.43
N PHE A 27 -3.06 -5.19 0.42
CA PHE A 27 -3.98 -5.95 -0.42
C PHE A 27 -4.75 -7.00 0.38
N GLY A 28 -4.09 -7.73 1.28
CA GLY A 28 -4.77 -8.66 2.19
C GLY A 28 -5.82 -7.97 3.06
N MET A 29 -5.49 -6.79 3.60
CA MET A 29 -6.43 -5.96 4.36
C MET A 29 -7.61 -5.51 3.52
N LEU A 30 -7.38 -5.07 2.27
CA LEU A 30 -8.45 -4.68 1.35
C LEU A 30 -9.40 -5.83 1.06
N VAL A 31 -8.88 -7.05 0.80
CA VAL A 31 -9.72 -8.22 0.53
C VAL A 31 -10.60 -8.56 1.74
N ILE A 32 -10.08 -8.49 2.97
CA ILE A 32 -10.87 -8.72 4.19
C ILE A 32 -11.97 -7.67 4.33
N VAL A 33 -11.65 -6.40 4.13
CA VAL A 33 -12.63 -5.30 4.24
C VAL A 33 -13.70 -5.41 3.15
N VAL A 34 -13.32 -5.64 1.90
CA VAL A 34 -14.25 -5.83 0.78
C VAL A 34 -15.14 -7.05 0.99
N SER A 35 -14.60 -8.16 1.49
CA SER A 35 -15.38 -9.36 1.82
C SER A 35 -16.39 -9.09 2.94
N GLY A 36 -16.01 -8.33 3.96
CA GLY A 36 -16.91 -7.90 5.04
C GLY A 36 -18.02 -6.95 4.56
N ILE A 37 -17.72 -6.09 3.60
CA ILE A 37 -18.67 -5.20 2.93
C ILE A 37 -19.66 -6.05 2.11
N ILE A 38 -19.19 -6.94 1.25
CA ILE A 38 -20.05 -7.81 0.41
C ILE A 38 -21.00 -8.64 1.27
N ASN A 39 -20.49 -9.26 2.34
CA ASN A 39 -21.30 -10.10 3.23
C ASN A 39 -22.38 -9.29 3.98
N ARG A 40 -22.15 -7.98 4.23
CA ARG A 40 -23.16 -7.09 4.81
C ARG A 40 -24.15 -6.56 3.77
N PHE A 41 -23.72 -6.39 2.53
CA PHE A 41 -24.61 -6.04 1.42
C PHE A 41 -25.65 -7.14 1.17
N ASP A 42 -25.20 -8.40 1.22
CA ASP A 42 -26.06 -9.58 1.01
C ASP A 42 -27.12 -9.76 2.10
N GLN A 43 -26.89 -9.19 3.30
CA GLN A 43 -27.86 -9.19 4.40
C GLN A 43 -28.86 -8.02 4.35
N GLU A 44 -28.88 -7.24 3.27
CA GLU A 44 -29.69 -6.02 3.06
C GLU A 44 -29.55 -4.96 4.17
N ARG A 45 -28.60 -5.14 5.09
CA ARG A 45 -28.28 -4.23 6.18
C ARG A 45 -27.19 -3.27 5.72
N VAL A 46 -27.59 -2.33 4.86
CA VAL A 46 -26.80 -1.15 4.51
C VAL A 46 -26.84 -0.16 5.69
N ASP A 47 -26.32 -0.62 6.82
CA ASP A 47 -26.20 0.13 8.08
C ASP A 47 -24.93 0.99 8.08
N MET A 48 -24.84 1.92 9.02
CA MET A 48 -23.72 2.86 9.23
C MET A 48 -22.33 2.18 9.23
N VAL A 49 -22.26 0.90 9.59
CA VAL A 49 -21.03 0.08 9.59
C VAL A 49 -20.52 -0.23 8.18
N PHE A 50 -21.41 -0.37 7.18
CA PHE A 50 -21.02 -0.54 5.77
C PHE A 50 -20.32 0.71 5.25
N TRP A 51 -20.88 1.89 5.55
CA TRP A 51 -20.28 3.18 5.23
C TRP A 51 -18.94 3.38 5.95
N LEU A 52 -18.83 2.97 7.22
CA LEU A 52 -17.58 3.02 7.98
C LEU A 52 -16.51 2.10 7.36
N GLY A 53 -16.87 0.88 6.96
CA GLY A 53 -15.98 -0.06 6.28
C GLY A 53 -15.52 0.45 4.92
N PHE A 54 -16.42 1.04 4.14
CA PHE A 54 -16.09 1.65 2.86
C PHE A 54 -15.13 2.84 3.02
N LEU A 55 -15.40 3.72 3.98
CA LEU A 55 -14.55 4.88 4.27
C LEU A 55 -13.16 4.45 4.77
N PHE A 56 -13.10 3.37 5.55
CA PHE A 56 -11.84 2.75 5.97
C PHE A 56 -11.07 2.14 4.78
N ALA A 57 -11.75 1.46 3.85
CA ALA A 57 -11.13 0.92 2.64
C ALA A 57 -10.52 2.03 1.77
N VAL A 58 -11.26 3.13 1.57
CA VAL A 58 -10.79 4.30 0.82
C VAL A 58 -9.58 4.93 1.52
N PHE A 59 -9.59 5.04 2.85
CA PHE A 59 -8.44 5.54 3.62
C PHE A 59 -7.20 4.66 3.43
N VAL A 60 -7.35 3.34 3.53
CA VAL A 60 -6.25 2.39 3.30
C VAL A 60 -5.69 2.51 1.88
N LEU A 61 -6.55 2.67 0.87
CA LEU A 61 -6.10 2.93 -0.51
C LEU A 61 -5.27 4.20 -0.64
N VAL A 62 -5.68 5.30 0.00
CA VAL A 62 -4.92 6.56 -0.02
C VAL A 62 -3.55 6.39 0.64
N VAL A 63 -3.47 5.66 1.76
CA VAL A 63 -2.20 5.37 2.44
C VAL A 63 -1.27 4.57 1.53
N ILE A 64 -1.78 3.54 0.85
CA ILE A 64 -1.00 2.75 -0.12
C ILE A 64 -0.49 3.66 -1.25
N PHE A 65 -1.35 4.52 -1.78
CA PHE A 65 -1.00 5.41 -2.88
C PHE A 65 0.10 6.40 -2.50
N LEU A 66 0.01 6.99 -1.30
CA LEU A 66 1.05 7.87 -0.75
C LEU A 66 2.38 7.13 -0.55
N LEU A 67 2.35 5.89 -0.07
CA LEU A 67 3.55 5.06 0.08
C LEU A 67 4.20 4.78 -1.27
N ILE A 68 3.42 4.41 -2.29
CA ILE A 68 3.92 4.18 -3.65
C ILE A 68 4.54 5.45 -4.23
N LEU A 69 3.90 6.61 -4.07
CA LEU A 69 4.44 7.90 -4.55
C LEU A 69 5.76 8.26 -3.86
N LYS A 70 5.84 8.10 -2.54
CA LYS A 70 7.05 8.38 -1.75
C LYS A 70 8.24 7.51 -2.21
N ILE A 71 7.95 6.28 -2.62
CA ILE A 71 8.96 5.34 -3.10
C ILE A 71 9.33 5.62 -4.56
N SER A 72 8.36 5.93 -5.41
CA SER A 72 8.63 6.34 -6.79
C SER A 72 9.55 7.57 -6.84
N GLN A 73 9.39 8.51 -5.91
CA GLN A 73 10.29 9.65 -5.75
C GLN A 73 11.70 9.21 -5.31
N LYS A 74 11.83 8.40 -4.26
CA LYS A 74 13.13 7.90 -3.75
C LYS A 74 13.87 7.01 -4.78
N THR A 75 13.15 6.25 -5.60
CA THR A 75 13.72 5.45 -6.69
C THR A 75 14.12 6.30 -7.89
N LYS A 76 13.41 7.40 -8.19
CA LYS A 76 13.78 8.33 -9.26
C LYS A 76 15.08 9.09 -8.96
N GLU A 77 15.31 9.49 -7.70
CA GLU A 77 16.59 10.11 -7.28
C GLU A 77 17.82 9.25 -7.58
N ILE A 78 17.64 7.93 -7.69
CA ILE A 78 18.75 6.98 -7.89
C ILE A 78 18.91 6.62 -9.37
N LYS A 79 17.89 6.85 -10.20
CA LYS A 79 17.95 6.66 -11.65
C LYS A 79 18.59 7.85 -12.38
N GLU A 80 18.67 9.00 -11.71
CA GLU A 80 19.34 10.22 -12.22
C GLU A 80 20.83 10.30 -11.83
N LEU A 81 21.37 9.29 -11.13
CA LEU A 81 22.79 9.10 -10.83
C LEU A 81 23.44 8.05 -11.75
#